data_AF-A0A838RZQ4-F1
#
_entry.id   AF-A0A838RZQ4-F1
#
_cell.length_a   1.000
_cell.length_b   1.000
_cell.length_c   1.000
_cell.angle_alpha   90.00
_cell.angle_beta   90.00
_cell.angle_gamma   90.00
#
_symmetry.space_group_name_H-M   'P 1'
#
loop_
_entity.id
_entity.type
_entity.pdbx_description
1 polymer ?
#
loop_
_entity_poly.entity_id
_entity_poly.type
_entity_poly.pdbx_seq_one_letter_code
_entity_poly.pdbx_strand_id
1 'polypeptide(L)'
;MFRQSKFIRVHSLRLFLILCAVGLTLGGLAYNRIQETTRAQNVTAPSDGPANPGVPVPHETGNAAAGRDVFRFETFGNEGFWTDAVRLPKGVKKAKLTPVQALKAGLSVDVDALDSVTKQAVAAELKTDLSPKMAPLLNDPKTTMKLLEANAVIGMVAKDSNGDGQINLAKGDKVGASCALCHTITDKSVFNLPNGGSIGSRLDGRASHNINLGAI
;
A
#
# COMPACT_ATOMS: atom_id res chain seq x y z
N MET A 1 -6.26 -92.89 -44.02
CA MET A 1 -6.91 -91.86 -44.88
C MET A 1 -7.63 -90.88 -43.96
N PHE A 2 -7.00 -89.75 -43.65
CA PHE A 2 -7.46 -88.77 -42.65
C PHE A 2 -8.30 -87.66 -43.32
N ARG A 3 -9.39 -87.23 -42.67
CA ARG A 3 -10.13 -86.02 -43.05
C ARG A 3 -10.67 -85.25 -41.84
N GLN A 4 -10.17 -84.03 -41.70
CA GLN A 4 -10.79 -82.76 -41.29
C GLN A 4 -11.41 -82.61 -39.89
N SER A 5 -10.91 -81.60 -39.16
CA SER A 5 -11.74 -80.75 -38.29
C SER A 5 -11.25 -79.29 -38.33
N LYS A 6 -12.23 -78.39 -38.26
CA LYS A 6 -12.21 -76.95 -38.57
C LYS A 6 -11.66 -76.12 -37.41
N PHE A 7 -11.03 -74.98 -37.71
CA PHE A 7 -10.93 -73.87 -36.76
C PHE A 7 -11.30 -72.54 -37.43
N ILE A 8 -12.34 -71.90 -36.88
CA ILE A 8 -12.91 -70.62 -37.32
C ILE A 8 -12.50 -69.51 -36.32
N ARG A 9 -12.10 -68.37 -36.90
CA ARG A 9 -12.16 -66.97 -36.43
C ARG A 9 -11.83 -66.63 -34.97
N VAL A 10 -10.72 -65.92 -34.78
CA VAL A 10 -10.49 -65.03 -33.62
C VAL A 10 -9.86 -63.66 -33.98
N HIS A 11 -9.31 -63.49 -35.20
CA HIS A 11 -8.51 -62.29 -35.52
C HIS A 11 -9.32 -61.01 -35.80
N SER A 12 -10.60 -61.12 -36.20
CA SER A 12 -11.39 -59.95 -36.60
C SER A 12 -11.97 -59.15 -35.43
N LEU A 13 -12.05 -59.72 -34.23
CA LEU A 13 -12.68 -59.09 -33.07
C LEU A 13 -11.71 -58.19 -32.28
N ARG A 14 -10.40 -58.53 -32.29
CA ARG A 14 -9.36 -57.74 -31.59
C ARG A 14 -9.05 -56.42 -32.27
N LEU A 15 -9.14 -56.36 -33.60
CA LEU A 15 -8.86 -55.14 -34.36
C LEU A 15 -9.98 -54.09 -34.21
N PHE A 16 -11.24 -54.54 -34.06
CA PHE A 16 -12.39 -53.65 -33.88
C PHE A 16 -12.41 -52.98 -32.50
N LEU A 17 -12.03 -53.71 -31.44
CA LEU A 17 -11.97 -53.18 -30.08
C LEU A 17 -10.87 -52.13 -29.89
N ILE A 18 -9.74 -52.26 -30.59
CA ILE A 18 -8.62 -51.29 -30.51
C ILE A 18 -8.98 -49.98 -31.22
N LEU A 19 -9.66 -50.02 -32.37
CA LEU A 19 -10.11 -48.81 -33.08
C LEU A 19 -11.18 -48.02 -32.29
N CYS A 20 -12.10 -48.69 -31.59
CA CYS A 20 -13.07 -48.02 -30.73
C CYS A 20 -12.42 -47.35 -29.50
N ALA A 21 -11.41 -47.98 -28.89
CA ALA A 21 -10.72 -47.41 -27.73
C ALA A 21 -9.92 -46.14 -28.08
N VAL A 22 -9.25 -46.11 -29.24
CA VAL A 22 -8.47 -44.96 -29.70
C VAL A 22 -9.37 -43.78 -30.09
N GLY A 23 -10.53 -44.06 -30.70
CA GLY A 23 -11.54 -43.04 -31.04
C GLY A 23 -12.15 -42.36 -29.80
N LEU A 24 -12.41 -43.12 -28.72
CA LEU A 24 -12.90 -42.56 -27.45
C LEU A 24 -11.86 -41.70 -26.72
N THR A 25 -10.57 -42.06 -26.78
CA THR A 25 -9.51 -41.25 -26.15
C THR A 25 -9.21 -39.95 -26.90
N LEU A 26 -9.23 -39.97 -28.24
CA LEU A 26 -9.02 -38.77 -29.06
C LEU A 26 -10.24 -37.83 -29.00
N GLY A 27 -11.46 -38.37 -28.97
CA GLY A 27 -12.68 -37.59 -28.77
C GLY A 27 -12.78 -36.96 -27.37
N GLY A 28 -12.38 -37.69 -26.32
CA GLY A 28 -12.36 -37.17 -24.95
C GLY A 28 -11.32 -36.07 -24.71
N LEU A 29 -10.12 -36.19 -25.31
CA LEU A 29 -9.10 -35.15 -25.24
C LEU A 29 -9.49 -33.88 -26.01
N ALA A 30 -10.14 -34.03 -27.18
CA ALA A 30 -10.66 -32.89 -27.94
C ALA A 30 -11.82 -32.20 -27.19
N TYR A 31 -12.72 -32.97 -26.58
CA TYR A 31 -13.85 -32.43 -25.82
C TYR A 31 -13.41 -31.68 -24.55
N ASN A 32 -12.44 -32.23 -23.80
CA ASN A 32 -11.89 -31.56 -22.62
C ASN A 32 -11.12 -30.27 -22.97
N ARG A 33 -10.39 -30.25 -24.10
CA ARG A 33 -9.68 -29.06 -24.57
C ARG A 33 -10.64 -27.95 -25.01
N ILE A 34 -11.76 -28.31 -25.64
CA ILE A 34 -12.81 -27.34 -26.00
C ILE A 34 -13.47 -26.79 -24.73
N GLN A 35 -13.79 -27.64 -23.75
CA GLN A 35 -14.39 -27.22 -22.46
C GLN A 35 -13.45 -26.31 -21.63
N GLU A 36 -12.15 -26.59 -21.56
CA GLU A 36 -11.18 -25.69 -20.90
C GLU A 36 -11.08 -24.33 -21.60
N THR A 37 -11.13 -24.32 -22.94
CA THR A 37 -11.07 -23.08 -23.72
C THR A 37 -12.36 -22.25 -23.56
N THR A 38 -13.54 -22.88 -23.49
CA THR A 38 -14.82 -22.20 -23.28
C THR A 38 -15.01 -21.72 -21.83
N ARG A 39 -14.49 -22.44 -20.84
CA ARG A 39 -14.57 -22.03 -19.42
C ARG A 39 -13.68 -20.82 -19.11
N ALA A 40 -12.55 -20.66 -19.82
CA ALA A 40 -11.67 -19.51 -19.67
C ALA A 40 -12.23 -18.20 -20.28
N GLN A 41 -13.27 -18.26 -21.12
CA GLN A 41 -13.83 -17.08 -21.80
C GLN A 41 -15.16 -16.58 -21.24
N ASN A 42 -15.78 -17.30 -20.30
CA ASN A 42 -17.03 -16.87 -19.64
C ASN A 42 -16.79 -16.18 -18.29
N VAL A 43 -15.69 -15.46 -18.15
CA VAL A 43 -15.59 -14.43 -17.10
C VAL A 43 -16.30 -13.21 -17.64
N THR A 44 -17.58 -13.06 -17.28
CA THR A 44 -18.31 -11.80 -17.42
C THR A 44 -17.42 -10.68 -16.91
N ALA A 45 -17.08 -9.74 -17.79
CA ALA A 45 -16.28 -8.58 -17.46
C ALA A 45 -16.84 -7.90 -16.20
N PRO A 46 -16.01 -7.50 -15.22
CA PRO A 46 -16.48 -6.63 -14.16
C PRO A 46 -17.05 -5.37 -14.80
N SER A 47 -18.26 -4.94 -14.39
CA SER A 47 -19.05 -3.98 -15.18
C SER A 47 -18.44 -2.59 -15.32
N ASP A 48 -17.40 -2.27 -14.53
CA ASP A 48 -16.90 -0.90 -14.39
C ASP A 48 -15.40 -0.76 -14.73
N GLY A 49 -14.78 -1.80 -15.31
CA GLY A 49 -13.34 -1.80 -15.64
C GLY A 49 -13.07 -1.77 -17.15
N PRO A 50 -11.93 -1.21 -17.60
CA PRO A 50 -11.51 -1.36 -18.99
C PRO A 50 -11.38 -2.85 -19.34
N ALA A 51 -11.70 -3.20 -20.60
CA ALA A 51 -11.57 -4.56 -21.09
C ALA A 51 -10.15 -5.09 -20.82
N ASN A 52 -10.04 -6.26 -20.22
CA ASN A 52 -8.75 -6.92 -20.02
C ASN A 52 -8.10 -7.11 -21.40
N PRO A 53 -6.93 -6.50 -21.69
CA PRO A 53 -6.32 -6.56 -23.01
C PRO A 53 -5.91 -7.98 -23.43
N GLY A 54 -5.98 -8.97 -22.53
CA GLY A 54 -5.69 -10.38 -22.83
C GLY A 54 -4.21 -10.68 -23.10
N VAL A 55 -3.40 -9.62 -23.20
CA VAL A 55 -1.95 -9.65 -23.35
C VAL A 55 -1.36 -9.05 -22.08
N PRO A 56 -0.47 -9.75 -21.36
CA PRO A 56 0.30 -9.15 -20.29
C PRO A 56 1.06 -7.95 -20.85
N VAL A 57 0.77 -6.76 -20.36
CA VAL A 57 1.54 -5.57 -20.71
C VAL A 57 2.94 -5.79 -20.16
N PRO A 58 4.01 -5.73 -20.98
CA PRO A 58 5.36 -5.83 -20.47
C PRO A 58 5.58 -4.67 -19.49
N HIS A 59 5.68 -4.97 -18.21
CA HIS A 59 6.12 -4.00 -17.22
C HIS A 59 7.63 -4.13 -17.08
N GLU A 60 8.35 -3.04 -17.34
CA GLU A 60 9.75 -2.99 -16.95
C GLU A 60 9.85 -3.21 -15.44
N THR A 61 10.85 -3.96 -15.01
CA THR A 61 11.13 -4.13 -13.59
C THR A 61 11.60 -2.79 -13.03
N GLY A 62 10.73 -2.12 -12.28
CA GLY A 62 11.04 -0.83 -11.67
C GLY A 62 12.15 -0.92 -10.62
N ASN A 63 12.70 0.23 -10.24
CA ASN A 63 13.65 0.34 -9.13
C ASN A 63 12.89 0.44 -7.80
N ALA A 64 13.04 -0.56 -6.92
CA ALA A 64 12.33 -0.61 -5.63
C ALA A 64 12.70 0.56 -4.69
N ALA A 65 13.93 1.08 -4.75
CA ALA A 65 14.33 2.24 -3.96
C ALA A 65 13.62 3.50 -4.46
N ALA A 66 13.58 3.72 -5.78
CA ALA A 66 12.83 4.83 -6.37
C ALA A 66 11.32 4.71 -6.09
N GLY A 67 10.77 3.49 -6.20
CA GLY A 67 9.37 3.22 -5.87
C GLY A 67 9.04 3.52 -4.40
N ARG A 68 9.96 3.21 -3.48
CA ARG A 68 9.82 3.57 -2.06
C ARG A 68 9.81 5.08 -1.85
N ASP A 69 10.66 5.83 -2.56
CA ASP A 69 10.70 7.29 -2.42
C ASP A 69 9.43 7.93 -2.98
N VAL A 70 8.92 7.45 -4.13
CA VAL A 70 7.61 7.84 -4.66
C VAL A 70 6.51 7.53 -3.63
N PHE A 71 6.49 6.32 -3.11
CA PHE A 71 5.49 5.91 -2.13
C PHE A 71 5.48 6.78 -0.85
N ARG A 72 6.66 7.16 -0.35
CA ARG A 72 6.81 7.95 0.88
C ARG A 72 6.58 9.44 0.67
N PHE A 73 7.05 9.98 -0.45
CA PHE A 73 7.23 11.42 -0.61
C PHE A 73 6.58 12.02 -1.85
N GLU A 74 6.07 11.22 -2.79
CA GLU A 74 5.31 11.74 -3.92
C GLU A 74 3.88 12.08 -3.49
N THR A 75 3.47 13.28 -3.86
CA THR A 75 2.22 13.95 -3.54
C THR A 75 1.35 14.07 -4.80
N PHE A 76 1.90 13.81 -5.98
CA PHE A 76 1.21 13.85 -7.26
C PHE A 76 0.56 15.22 -7.52
N GLY A 77 1.20 16.29 -7.06
CA GLY A 77 0.74 17.67 -7.22
C GLY A 77 -0.42 18.08 -6.29
N ASN A 78 -0.78 17.26 -5.29
CA ASN A 78 -1.92 17.55 -4.41
C ASN A 78 -1.62 18.58 -3.29
N GLU A 79 -0.42 19.14 -3.22
CA GLU A 79 -0.03 20.11 -2.19
C GLU A 79 -0.84 21.40 -2.28
N GLY A 80 -1.22 21.81 -3.50
CA GLY A 80 -2.11 22.95 -3.69
C GLY A 80 -3.50 22.71 -3.08
N PHE A 81 -4.02 21.49 -3.17
CA PHE A 81 -5.28 21.13 -2.53
C PHE A 81 -5.16 21.20 -0.99
N TRP A 82 -4.18 20.52 -0.42
CA TRP A 82 -4.02 20.45 1.04
C TRP A 82 -3.59 21.78 1.66
N THR A 83 -2.75 22.55 0.98
CA THR A 83 -2.21 23.82 1.51
C THR A 83 -3.08 25.02 1.18
N ASP A 84 -3.60 25.14 -0.04
CA ASP A 84 -4.29 26.35 -0.46
C ASP A 84 -5.80 26.23 -0.29
N ALA A 85 -6.40 25.10 -0.72
CA ALA A 85 -7.85 24.89 -0.64
C ALA A 85 -8.30 24.49 0.78
N VAL A 86 -7.73 23.42 1.34
CA VAL A 86 -8.04 22.93 2.69
C VAL A 86 -7.37 23.80 3.77
N ARG A 87 -6.29 24.52 3.41
CA ARG A 87 -5.55 25.40 4.33
C ARG A 87 -4.94 24.67 5.51
N LEU A 88 -4.49 23.43 5.33
CA LEU A 88 -4.04 22.54 6.40
C LEU A 88 -2.97 23.18 7.31
N PRO A 89 -1.85 23.77 6.83
CA PRO A 89 -0.88 24.42 7.72
C PRO A 89 -1.47 25.56 8.56
N LYS A 90 -2.42 26.33 7.99
CA LYS A 90 -3.12 27.40 8.71
C LYS A 90 -4.10 26.82 9.72
N GLY A 91 -4.76 25.72 9.39
CA GLY A 91 -5.64 24.94 10.27
C GLY A 91 -4.90 24.41 11.49
N VAL A 92 -3.77 23.73 11.29
CA VAL A 92 -2.87 23.23 12.35
C VAL A 92 -2.49 24.35 13.32
N LYS A 93 -2.03 25.49 12.79
CA LYS A 93 -1.66 26.67 13.60
C LYS A 93 -2.87 27.24 14.37
N LYS A 94 -4.01 27.40 13.70
CA LYS A 94 -5.23 27.98 14.30
C LYS A 94 -5.83 27.08 15.39
N ALA A 95 -5.88 25.77 15.13
CA ALA A 95 -6.37 24.77 16.06
C ALA A 95 -5.40 24.52 17.23
N LYS A 96 -4.16 25.01 17.11
CA LYS A 96 -3.07 24.71 18.05
C LYS A 96 -2.89 23.19 18.18
N LEU A 97 -2.91 22.48 17.06
CA LEU A 97 -2.79 21.03 17.04
C LEU A 97 -1.42 20.62 17.58
N THR A 98 -1.38 19.88 18.68
CA THR A 98 -0.15 19.39 19.32
C THR A 98 0.25 18.00 18.82
N PRO A 99 1.52 17.57 18.99
CA PRO A 99 1.93 16.20 18.69
C PRO A 99 1.09 15.14 19.42
N VAL A 100 0.74 15.36 20.69
CA VAL A 100 -0.14 14.44 21.44
C VAL A 100 -1.52 14.33 20.78
N GLN A 101 -2.10 15.44 20.31
CA GLN A 101 -3.39 15.42 19.62
C GLN A 101 -3.29 14.71 18.26
N ALA A 102 -2.22 14.94 17.51
CA ALA A 102 -1.95 14.23 16.25
C ALA A 102 -1.84 12.71 16.47
N LEU A 103 -1.10 12.27 17.49
CA LEU A 103 -1.02 10.86 17.88
C LEU A 103 -2.40 10.30 18.26
N LYS A 104 -3.21 11.05 19.01
CA LYS A 104 -4.60 10.64 19.35
C LYS A 104 -5.49 10.52 18.11
N ALA A 105 -5.25 11.33 17.08
CA ALA A 105 -5.94 11.23 15.79
C ALA A 105 -5.40 10.09 14.89
N GLY A 106 -4.43 9.31 15.37
CA GLY A 106 -3.87 8.17 14.65
C GLY A 106 -2.70 8.48 13.74
N LEU A 107 -2.24 9.74 13.69
CA LEU A 107 -1.05 10.11 12.92
C LEU A 107 0.20 9.47 13.54
N SER A 108 1.07 8.95 12.68
CA SER A 108 2.33 8.34 13.11
C SER A 108 3.52 9.20 12.72
N VAL A 109 4.59 9.11 13.51
CA VAL A 109 5.81 9.90 13.32
C VAL A 109 6.97 8.96 13.02
N ASP A 110 7.68 9.22 11.93
CA ASP A 110 8.95 8.56 11.63
C ASP A 110 10.06 9.17 12.47
N VAL A 111 10.66 8.34 13.33
CA VAL A 111 11.77 8.77 14.17
C VAL A 111 13.07 8.96 13.37
N ASP A 112 13.20 8.32 12.22
CA ASP A 112 14.41 8.40 11.39
C ASP A 112 14.53 9.72 10.63
N ALA A 113 13.41 10.46 10.51
CA ALA A 113 13.38 11.81 9.96
C ALA A 113 13.80 12.90 10.97
N LEU A 114 13.93 12.55 12.26
CA LEU A 114 14.25 13.51 13.32
C LEU A 114 15.75 13.61 13.56
N ASP A 115 16.23 14.83 13.80
CA ASP A 115 17.58 15.04 14.29
C ASP A 115 17.78 14.43 15.69
N SER A 116 19.03 14.15 16.04
CA SER A 116 19.36 13.44 17.29
C SER A 116 18.88 14.15 18.56
N VAL A 117 18.84 15.48 18.56
CA VAL A 117 18.43 16.29 19.73
C VAL A 117 16.91 16.22 19.88
N THR A 118 16.17 16.44 18.79
CA THR A 118 14.71 16.31 18.80
C THR A 118 14.26 14.90 19.17
N LYS A 119 14.94 13.87 18.63
CA LYS A 119 14.67 12.46 18.95
C LYS A 119 14.81 12.17 20.44
N GLN A 120 15.88 12.64 21.07
CA GLN A 120 16.10 12.45 22.51
C GLN A 120 15.06 13.19 23.36
N ALA A 121 14.75 14.44 23.01
CA ALA A 121 13.76 15.24 23.74
C ALA A 121 12.36 14.62 23.66
N VAL A 122 11.93 14.20 22.47
CA VAL A 122 10.67 13.48 22.25
C VAL A 122 10.65 12.18 23.06
N ALA A 123 11.70 11.37 22.98
CA ALA A 123 11.79 10.09 23.71
C ALA A 123 11.76 10.27 25.24
N ALA A 124 12.28 11.37 25.77
CA ALA A 124 12.21 11.68 27.20
C ALA A 124 10.78 11.99 27.64
N GLU A 125 10.07 12.84 26.91
CA GLU A 125 8.69 13.22 27.24
C GLU A 125 7.69 12.09 27.05
N LEU A 126 7.91 11.19 26.08
CA LEU A 126 7.05 10.03 25.83
C LEU A 126 7.00 9.02 26.99
N LYS A 127 7.95 9.09 27.92
CA LYS A 127 7.99 8.25 29.13
C LYS A 127 7.16 8.82 30.29
N THR A 128 6.52 9.97 30.09
CA THR A 128 5.72 10.67 31.11
C THR A 128 4.22 10.39 30.91
N ASP A 129 3.37 11.07 31.69
CA ASP A 129 1.91 11.03 31.52
C ASP A 129 1.39 11.84 30.31
N LEU A 130 2.29 12.42 29.51
CA LEU A 130 2.00 13.26 28.34
C LEU A 130 1.18 14.53 28.67
N SER A 131 1.06 14.90 29.95
CA SER A 131 0.42 16.14 30.35
C SER A 131 1.24 17.36 29.87
N PRO A 132 0.61 18.54 29.69
CA PRO A 132 1.35 19.75 29.33
C PRO A 132 2.49 20.11 30.30
N LYS A 133 2.40 19.68 31.56
CA LYS A 133 3.43 19.90 32.58
C LYS A 133 4.66 19.01 32.38
N MET A 134 4.44 17.73 32.06
CA MET A 134 5.50 16.72 31.97
C MET A 134 6.04 16.53 30.55
N ALA A 135 5.22 16.86 29.55
CA ALA A 135 5.56 16.76 28.13
C ALA A 135 5.29 18.10 27.40
N PRO A 136 5.98 19.20 27.79
CA PRO A 136 5.75 20.52 27.20
C PRO A 136 6.07 20.56 25.70
N LEU A 137 7.10 19.85 25.20
CA LEU A 137 7.43 19.79 23.78
C LEU A 137 6.31 19.11 22.98
N LEU A 138 5.80 17.97 23.46
CA LEU A 138 4.71 17.23 22.80
C LEU A 138 3.34 17.87 22.95
N ASN A 139 3.22 18.88 23.82
CA ASN A 139 2.05 19.74 23.97
C ASN A 139 2.24 21.15 23.35
N ASP A 140 3.35 21.41 22.66
CA ASP A 140 3.58 22.64 21.90
C ASP A 140 3.15 22.47 20.43
N PRO A 141 2.18 23.26 19.92
CA PRO A 141 1.79 23.24 18.50
C PRO A 141 2.93 23.55 17.54
N LYS A 142 3.96 24.31 17.97
CA LYS A 142 5.15 24.56 17.15
C LYS A 142 5.91 23.27 16.85
N THR A 143 5.86 22.29 17.74
CA THR A 143 6.46 20.98 17.52
C THR A 143 5.76 20.25 16.37
N THR A 144 4.43 20.32 16.26
CA THR A 144 3.70 19.74 15.12
C THR A 144 4.17 20.34 13.80
N MET A 145 4.35 21.66 13.74
CA MET A 145 4.86 22.32 12.53
C MET A 145 6.28 21.84 12.19
N LYS A 146 7.17 21.74 13.18
CA LYS A 146 8.53 21.22 12.97
C LYS A 146 8.53 19.77 12.47
N LEU A 147 7.64 18.92 13.00
CA LEU A 147 7.52 17.53 12.56
C LEU A 147 7.02 17.44 11.11
N LEU A 148 6.10 18.32 10.70
CA LEU A 148 5.67 18.41 9.29
C LEU A 148 6.81 18.89 8.38
N GLU A 149 7.52 19.95 8.78
CA GLU A 149 8.64 20.52 8.02
C GLU A 149 9.83 19.53 7.90
N ALA A 150 10.02 18.67 8.91
CA ALA A 150 11.00 17.59 8.88
C ALA A 150 10.52 16.35 8.07
N ASN A 151 9.32 16.37 7.48
CA ASN A 151 8.71 15.19 6.85
C ASN A 151 8.66 13.97 7.78
N ALA A 152 8.49 14.21 9.08
CA ALA A 152 8.41 13.18 10.11
C ALA A 152 6.98 12.68 10.32
N VAL A 153 5.96 13.53 10.12
CA VAL A 153 4.55 13.08 10.11
C VAL A 153 4.33 12.23 8.86
N ILE A 154 4.12 10.93 9.05
CA ILE A 154 4.07 9.96 7.97
C ILE A 154 2.92 10.29 7.02
N GLY A 155 3.24 10.44 5.74
CA GLY A 155 2.26 10.70 4.69
C GLY A 155 1.89 12.16 4.47
N MET A 156 2.29 13.07 5.36
CA MET A 156 2.11 14.50 5.17
C MET A 156 3.45 15.12 4.75
N VAL A 157 3.58 15.39 3.46
CA VAL A 157 4.87 15.71 2.83
C VAL A 157 4.96 17.20 2.55
N ALA A 158 5.86 17.88 3.24
CA ALA A 158 6.26 19.25 2.95
C ALA A 158 7.27 19.29 1.79
N LYS A 159 7.05 20.22 0.86
CA LYS A 159 7.86 20.42 -0.35
C LYS A 159 8.40 21.84 -0.37
N ASP A 160 9.67 21.96 -0.75
CA ASP A 160 10.29 23.25 -1.06
C ASP A 160 9.66 23.77 -2.36
N SER A 161 8.60 24.56 -2.17
CA SER A 161 7.75 25.07 -3.26
C SER A 161 8.26 26.42 -3.76
N ASN A 162 9.16 27.05 -3.00
CA ASN A 162 9.74 28.34 -3.31
C ASN A 162 11.15 28.23 -3.92
N GLY A 163 11.81 27.07 -3.78
CA GLY A 163 13.11 26.75 -4.37
C GLY A 163 14.32 27.27 -3.61
N ASP A 164 14.18 27.66 -2.34
CA ASP A 164 15.27 28.21 -1.52
C ASP A 164 16.12 27.14 -0.81
N GLY A 165 15.79 25.86 -1.02
CA GLY A 165 16.48 24.71 -0.44
C GLY A 165 16.11 24.42 1.01
N GLN A 166 15.11 25.12 1.57
CA GLN A 166 14.66 24.93 2.94
C GLN A 166 13.16 24.69 2.99
N ILE A 167 12.74 23.78 3.86
CA ILE A 167 11.31 23.58 4.13
C ILE A 167 10.85 24.55 5.21
N ASN A 168 9.91 25.42 4.87
CA ASN A 168 9.27 26.37 5.78
C ASN A 168 7.81 26.64 5.39
N LEU A 169 6.88 25.96 6.06
CA LEU A 169 5.44 26.09 5.82
C LEU A 169 4.88 27.47 6.23
N ALA A 170 5.66 28.31 6.90
CA ALA A 170 5.31 29.70 7.18
C ALA A 170 5.75 30.67 6.06
N LYS A 171 6.69 30.28 5.19
CA LYS A 171 7.27 31.14 4.15
C LYS A 171 6.80 30.83 2.73
N GLY A 172 5.79 29.97 2.57
CA GLY A 172 5.17 29.70 1.27
C GLY A 172 5.32 28.27 0.78
N ASP A 173 6.05 27.42 1.50
CA ASP A 173 6.10 26.00 1.19
C ASP A 173 4.79 25.31 1.48
N LYS A 174 4.56 24.25 0.70
CA LYS A 174 3.31 23.53 0.69
C LYS A 174 3.50 22.13 1.24
N VAL A 175 2.43 21.62 1.81
CA VAL A 175 2.29 20.24 2.27
C VAL A 175 1.21 19.55 1.45
N GLY A 176 1.48 18.30 1.06
CA GLY A 176 0.53 17.39 0.43
C GLY A 176 0.44 16.07 1.15
N ALA A 177 -0.41 15.18 0.64
CA ALA A 177 -0.54 13.82 1.14
C ALA A 177 0.12 12.82 0.18
N SER A 178 0.84 11.83 0.70
CA SER A 178 1.39 10.71 -0.07
C SER A 178 0.71 9.39 0.26
N CYS A 179 1.05 8.33 -0.48
CA CYS A 179 0.54 6.98 -0.24
C CYS A 179 0.84 6.48 1.19
N ALA A 180 1.95 6.92 1.78
CA ALA A 180 2.37 6.53 3.13
C ALA A 180 1.37 6.96 4.22
N LEU A 181 0.50 7.96 3.97
CA LEU A 181 -0.49 8.40 4.97
C LEU A 181 -1.41 7.27 5.42
N CYS A 182 -1.84 6.44 4.45
CA CYS A 182 -2.74 5.32 4.69
C CYS A 182 -2.03 3.97 4.68
N HIS A 183 -0.85 3.89 4.04
CA HIS A 183 -0.15 2.62 3.79
C HIS A 183 1.20 2.49 4.51
N THR A 184 1.49 3.33 5.49
CA THR A 184 2.65 3.15 6.37
C THR A 184 2.22 3.17 7.83
N ILE A 185 2.78 2.24 8.59
CA ILE A 185 2.76 2.26 10.06
C ILE A 185 4.20 2.38 10.57
N THR A 186 4.39 2.47 11.88
CA THR A 186 5.73 2.34 12.47
C THR A 186 5.94 0.96 13.09
N ASP A 187 7.20 0.63 13.35
CA ASP A 187 7.58 -0.51 14.18
C ASP A 187 7.29 -0.33 15.67
N LYS A 188 6.78 0.84 16.09
CA LYS A 188 6.40 1.18 17.46
C LYS A 188 7.58 1.15 18.45
N SER A 189 8.81 1.20 17.95
CA SER A 189 10.02 1.08 18.77
C SER A 189 10.19 2.18 19.81
N VAL A 190 9.59 3.35 19.60
CA VAL A 190 9.71 4.51 20.50
C VAL A 190 8.44 4.71 21.33
N PHE A 191 7.27 4.66 20.69
CA PHE A 191 6.00 4.84 21.38
C PHE A 191 4.82 4.26 20.60
N ASN A 192 3.84 3.75 21.33
CA ASN A 192 2.60 3.22 20.77
C ASN A 192 1.43 3.70 21.62
N LEU A 193 0.56 4.52 21.04
CA LEU A 193 -0.69 4.92 21.68
C LEU A 193 -1.77 3.89 21.33
N PRO A 194 -2.40 3.21 22.32
CA PRO A 194 -3.52 2.32 22.05
C PRO A 194 -4.64 3.07 21.30
N ASN A 195 -5.15 2.46 20.22
CA ASN A 195 -6.17 3.04 19.33
C ASN A 195 -5.80 4.39 18.71
N GLY A 196 -4.52 4.76 18.71
CA GLY A 196 -3.99 5.96 18.08
C GLY A 196 -2.76 5.65 17.24
N GLY A 197 -1.93 6.68 17.09
CA GLY A 197 -0.71 6.67 16.31
C GLY A 197 0.48 6.05 17.05
N SER A 198 1.61 6.06 16.37
CA SER A 198 2.85 5.48 16.88
C SER A 198 4.07 6.26 16.43
N ILE A 199 5.17 6.07 17.15
CA ILE A 199 6.48 6.66 16.84
C ILE A 199 7.49 5.52 16.73
N GLY A 200 8.25 5.50 15.64
CA GLY A 200 9.22 4.47 15.33
C GLY A 200 9.67 4.54 13.88
N SER A 201 10.41 3.53 13.42
CA SER A 201 10.84 3.45 12.02
C SER A 201 9.70 3.00 11.12
N ARG A 202 9.68 3.51 9.88
CA ARG A 202 8.63 3.23 8.89
C ARG A 202 8.56 1.75 8.49
N LEU A 203 7.35 1.21 8.50
CA LEU A 203 6.97 -0.08 7.90
C LEU A 203 5.96 0.18 6.78
N ASP A 204 6.46 0.23 5.55
CA ASP A 204 5.67 0.56 4.36
C ASP A 204 4.81 -0.61 3.86
N GLY A 205 3.74 -0.29 3.13
CA GLY A 205 2.82 -1.26 2.54
C GLY A 205 1.80 -1.84 3.53
N ARG A 206 1.71 -1.28 4.75
CA ARG A 206 0.81 -1.74 5.81
C ARG A 206 -0.27 -0.71 6.07
N ALA A 207 -1.53 -1.15 6.06
CA ALA A 207 -2.67 -0.27 6.29
C ALA A 207 -2.63 0.35 7.70
N SER A 208 -2.77 1.68 7.76
CA SER A 208 -2.90 2.42 9.01
C SER A 208 -4.36 2.44 9.46
N HIS A 209 -4.78 1.42 10.21
CA HIS A 209 -6.19 1.28 10.64
C HIS A 209 -6.61 2.25 11.75
N ASN A 210 -5.65 2.88 12.43
CA ASN A 210 -5.93 3.78 13.55
C ASN A 210 -6.06 5.25 13.12
N ILE A 211 -5.73 5.58 11.85
CA ILE A 211 -5.82 6.96 11.37
C ILE A 211 -7.28 7.41 11.30
N ASN A 212 -7.60 8.51 11.97
CA ASN A 212 -8.90 9.13 11.93
C ASN A 212 -8.83 10.42 11.12
N LEU A 213 -9.01 10.31 9.81
CA LEU A 213 -8.97 11.47 8.89
C LEU A 213 -10.04 12.52 9.21
N GLY A 214 -11.18 12.15 9.80
CA GLY A 214 -12.23 13.10 10.18
C GLY A 214 -11.92 13.89 11.45
N ALA A 215 -10.94 13.46 12.24
CA ALA A 215 -10.49 14.15 13.45
C ALA A 215 -9.27 15.07 13.20
N ILE A 216 -8.70 15.05 11.99
CA ILE A 216 -7.50 15.80 11.59
C ILE A 216 -7.90 17.07 10.84
#